data_AF-A0A521WN51-F1
#
_entry.id   AF-A0A521WN51-F1
#
_cell.length_a   1.000
_cell.length_b   1.000
_cell.length_c   1.000
_cell.angle_alpha   90.00
_cell.angle_beta   90.00
_cell.angle_gamma   90.00
#
_symmetry.space_group_name_H-M   'P 1'
#
loop_
_entity.id
_entity.type
_entity.pdbx_description
1 polymer ?
#
loop_
_entity_poly.entity_id
_entity_poly.type
_entity_poly.pdbx_seq_one_letter_code
_entity_poly.pdbx_strand_id
1 'polypeptide(L)'
;MTFVETGTFTGKTTEIASRIFKSVYTIELGKDLFQKVRKKFEGTKNITCLEGESSHVLAKLIPKITEDAIFFLDAHWAGELSVKGNLDSPLMEELTILSKRNVTNQDLIIIDDVGFFNKKSSIFYPNPKADSLYFPNGGLFEWDWKHIDKQKVLDLFPGKKSVEMDDRLFIGVR
;
A
#
# COMPACT_ATOMS: atom_id res chain seq x y z
N MET A 1 18.12 -5.64 -3.74
CA MET A 1 16.68 -5.56 -4.02
C MET A 1 16.06 -4.73 -2.93
N THR A 2 15.21 -3.80 -3.36
CA THR A 2 14.53 -2.84 -2.49
C THR A 2 13.07 -3.25 -2.33
N PHE A 3 12.52 -3.02 -1.14
CA PHE A 3 11.09 -3.21 -0.87
C PHE A 3 10.48 -1.86 -0.54
N VAL A 4 9.33 -1.58 -1.13
CA VAL A 4 8.54 -0.37 -0.89
C VAL A 4 7.13 -0.81 -0.56
N GLU A 5 6.59 -0.35 0.56
CA GLU A 5 5.18 -0.53 0.88
C GLU A 5 4.47 0.80 1.09
N THR A 6 3.18 0.82 0.78
CA THR A 6 2.25 1.90 1.11
C THR A 6 1.19 1.36 2.07
N GLY A 7 0.85 2.13 3.11
CA GLY A 7 0.00 1.64 4.20
C GLY A 7 0.81 0.90 5.26
N THR A 8 1.53 1.64 6.10
CA THR A 8 2.43 1.06 7.11
C THR A 8 1.66 0.46 8.30
N PHE A 9 0.63 1.16 8.76
CA PHE A 9 -0.14 0.85 9.96
C PHE A 9 0.73 0.61 11.20
N THR A 10 0.85 -0.64 11.67
CA THR A 10 1.68 -1.03 12.83
C THR A 10 3.10 -1.50 12.45
N GLY A 11 3.41 -1.53 11.16
CA GLY A 11 4.72 -1.87 10.60
C GLY A 11 5.05 -3.36 10.62
N LYS A 12 4.05 -4.26 10.67
CA LYS A 12 4.31 -5.72 10.68
C LYS A 12 4.95 -6.18 9.37
N THR A 13 4.44 -5.72 8.23
CA THR A 13 4.98 -6.00 6.91
C THR A 13 6.39 -5.41 6.75
N THR A 14 6.60 -4.15 7.16
CA THR A 14 7.92 -3.49 7.20
C THR A 14 8.95 -4.33 7.97
N GLU A 15 8.57 -4.83 9.15
CA GLU A 15 9.47 -5.59 10.02
C GLU A 15 9.91 -6.89 9.36
N ILE A 16 8.99 -7.63 8.74
CA ILE A 16 9.30 -8.86 8.01
C ILE A 16 10.20 -8.54 6.81
N ALA A 17 9.84 -7.53 6.02
CA ALA A 17 10.60 -7.10 4.85
C ALA A 17 12.05 -6.72 5.22
N SER A 18 12.25 -6.04 6.34
CA SER A 18 13.59 -5.60 6.79
C SER A 18 14.57 -6.74 7.07
N ARG A 19 14.07 -7.96 7.26
CA ARG A 19 14.90 -9.16 7.48
C ARG A 19 15.36 -9.80 6.16
N ILE A 20 14.77 -9.39 5.03
CA ILE A 20 14.94 -10.01 3.71
C ILE A 20 15.61 -9.04 2.73
N PHE A 21 15.22 -7.77 2.76
CA PHE A 21 15.64 -6.77 1.77
C PHE A 21 16.79 -5.88 2.26
N LYS A 22 17.60 -5.42 1.30
CA LYS A 22 18.73 -4.50 1.58
C LYS A 22 18.27 -3.12 2.01
N SER A 23 17.14 -2.67 1.46
CA SER A 23 16.50 -1.39 1.75
C SER A 23 14.99 -1.60 1.79
N VAL A 24 14.35 -0.99 2.78
CA VAL A 24 12.90 -1.02 3.00
C VAL A 24 12.41 0.41 3.14
N TYR A 25 11.45 0.80 2.30
CA TYR A 25 10.72 2.05 2.41
C TYR A 25 9.29 1.75 2.80
N THR A 26 8.76 2.48 3.77
CA THR A 26 7.37 2.36 4.19
C THR A 26 6.74 3.75 4.26
N ILE A 27 5.52 3.88 3.73
CA ILE A 27 4.83 5.17 3.58
C ILE A 27 3.52 5.14 4.36
N GLU A 28 3.39 6.08 5.30
CA GLU A 28 2.22 6.19 6.17
C GLU A 28 1.61 7.59 6.06
N LEU A 29 0.30 7.65 5.84
CA LEU A 29 -0.45 8.91 5.80
C LEU A 29 -0.71 9.46 7.21
N GLY A 30 -1.00 8.57 8.16
CA GLY A 30 -1.35 8.96 9.52
C GLY A 30 -0.14 9.39 10.34
N LYS A 31 -0.04 10.68 10.66
CA LYS A 31 1.05 11.26 11.45
C LYS A 31 1.35 10.49 12.76
N ASP A 32 0.31 10.11 13.49
CA ASP A 32 0.48 9.38 14.76
C ASP A 32 0.99 7.95 14.56
N LEU A 33 0.50 7.25 13.53
CA LEU A 33 0.99 5.93 13.13
C LEU A 33 2.44 6.01 12.66
N PHE A 34 2.73 6.98 11.78
CA PHE A 34 4.07 7.27 11.30
C PHE A 34 5.05 7.49 12.45
N GLN A 35 4.71 8.33 13.43
CA GLN A 35 5.59 8.58 14.59
C GLN A 35 5.83 7.32 15.42
N LYS A 36 4.79 6.52 15.66
CA LYS A 36 4.90 5.24 16.38
C LYS A 36 5.82 4.27 15.65
N VAL A 37 5.63 4.11 14.35
CA VAL A 37 6.42 3.18 13.53
C VAL A 37 7.86 3.66 13.36
N ARG A 38 8.07 4.96 13.12
CA ARG A 38 9.41 5.56 13.07
C ARG A 38 10.17 5.32 14.37
N LYS A 39 9.52 5.50 15.53
CA LYS A 39 10.12 5.19 16.83
C LYS A 39 10.41 3.70 17.00
N LYS A 40 9.49 2.82 16.57
CA LYS A 40 9.68 1.36 16.58
C LYS A 40 10.93 0.94 15.81
N PHE A 41 11.23 1.61 14.69
CA PHE A 41 12.34 1.25 13.80
C PHE A 41 13.56 2.16 13.86
N GLU A 42 13.68 3.01 14.88
CA GLU A 42 14.79 3.97 15.00
C GLU A 42 16.19 3.32 14.97
N GLY A 43 16.32 2.07 15.44
CA GLY A 43 17.57 1.29 15.42
C GLY A 43 17.79 0.44 14.16
N THR A 44 16.82 0.36 13.25
CA THR A 44 16.87 -0.57 12.11
C THR A 44 17.36 0.13 10.86
N LYS A 45 18.66 -0.04 10.56
CA LYS A 45 19.40 0.77 9.58
C LYS A 45 18.90 0.69 8.13
N ASN A 46 18.22 -0.39 7.74
CA ASN A 46 17.72 -0.57 6.38
C ASN A 46 16.25 -0.15 6.20
N ILE A 47 15.58 0.36 7.25
CA ILE A 47 14.21 0.88 7.15
C ILE A 47 14.24 2.41 7.04
N THR A 48 13.52 2.93 6.05
CA THR A 48 13.19 4.35 5.92
C THR A 48 11.68 4.53 6.03
N CYS A 49 11.22 5.15 7.11
CA CYS A 49 9.82 5.54 7.28
C CYS A 49 9.58 6.90 6.63
N LEU A 50 8.54 7.03 5.81
CA LEU A 50 8.15 8.26 5.13
C LEU A 50 6.72 8.62 5.53
N GLU A 51 6.48 9.91 5.82
CA GLU A 51 5.15 10.45 6.14
C GLU A 51 4.55 11.12 4.91
N GLY A 52 3.29 10.84 4.63
CA GLY A 52 2.50 11.59 3.66
C GLY A 52 1.60 10.70 2.81
N GLU A 53 0.87 11.36 1.91
CA GLU A 53 0.08 10.70 0.90
C GLU A 53 1.01 9.91 -0.05
N SER A 54 0.69 8.64 -0.27
CA SER A 54 1.61 7.70 -0.90
C SER A 54 1.85 8.00 -2.37
N SER A 55 0.85 8.48 -3.12
CA SER A 55 1.06 8.90 -4.51
C SER A 55 2.07 10.06 -4.60
N HIS A 56 1.98 11.06 -3.73
CA HIS A 56 2.95 12.16 -3.66
C HIS A 56 4.35 11.73 -3.23
N VAL A 57 4.44 10.81 -2.26
CA VAL A 57 5.72 10.32 -1.75
C VAL A 57 6.40 9.41 -2.79
N LEU A 58 5.66 8.50 -3.41
CA LEU A 58 6.15 7.60 -4.46
C LEU A 58 6.67 8.39 -5.66
N ALA A 59 5.98 9.45 -6.10
CA ALA A 59 6.44 10.31 -7.20
C ALA A 59 7.85 10.88 -6.95
N LYS A 60 8.23 11.11 -5.69
CA LYS A 60 9.56 11.60 -5.29
C LYS A 60 10.56 10.49 -5.00
N LEU A 61 10.08 9.32 -4.56
CA LEU A 61 10.90 8.19 -4.15
C LEU A 61 11.34 7.33 -5.35
N ILE A 62 10.41 6.99 -6.24
CA ILE A 62 10.64 6.07 -7.37
C ILE A 62 11.84 6.47 -8.23
N PRO A 63 12.07 7.76 -8.58
CA PRO A 63 13.24 8.17 -9.36
C PRO A 63 14.59 7.90 -8.66
N LYS A 64 14.61 7.68 -7.35
CA LYS A 64 15.81 7.43 -6.54
C LYS A 64 16.15 5.95 -6.41
N ILE A 65 15.21 5.06 -6.71
CA ILE A 65 15.41 3.61 -6.65
C ILE A 65 15.84 3.18 -8.06
N THR A 66 17.10 2.81 -8.25
CA THR A 66 17.69 2.52 -9.57
C THR A 66 17.92 1.03 -9.82
N GLU A 67 17.52 0.18 -8.87
CA GLU A 67 17.53 -1.27 -8.93
C GLU A 67 16.12 -1.87 -8.96
N ASP A 68 16.01 -3.17 -9.23
CA ASP A 68 14.75 -3.92 -9.12
C ASP A 68 14.19 -3.85 -7.70
N ALA A 69 12.87 -3.66 -7.62
CA ALA A 69 12.14 -3.48 -6.38
C ALA A 69 10.83 -4.28 -6.34
N ILE A 70 10.40 -4.57 -5.11
CA ILE A 70 9.04 -5.04 -4.84
C ILE A 70 8.23 -3.88 -4.28
N PHE A 71 7.05 -3.66 -4.84
CA PHE A 71 6.08 -2.67 -4.40
C PHE A 71 4.86 -3.38 -3.82
N PHE A 72 4.58 -3.19 -2.54
CA PHE A 72 3.39 -3.72 -1.87
C PHE A 72 2.41 -2.57 -1.59
N LEU A 73 1.27 -2.54 -2.27
CA LEU A 73 0.32 -1.43 -2.23
C LEU A 73 -0.89 -1.79 -1.35
N ASP A 74 -0.99 -1.13 -0.19
CA ASP A 74 -2.00 -1.37 0.85
C ASP A 74 -2.38 -0.08 1.62
N ALA A 75 -2.33 1.08 0.94
CA ALA A 75 -2.63 2.37 1.57
C ALA A 75 -4.14 2.73 1.60
N HIS A 76 -5.02 1.74 1.63
CA HIS A 76 -6.46 2.01 1.61
C HIS A 76 -6.97 2.47 2.98
N TRP A 77 -8.06 3.25 2.97
CA TRP A 77 -8.73 3.61 4.21
C TRP A 77 -9.43 2.39 4.80
N ALA A 78 -8.99 1.98 5.99
CA ALA A 78 -9.43 0.76 6.66
C ALA A 78 -10.31 1.00 7.90
N GLY A 79 -10.58 2.27 8.26
CA GLY A 79 -11.40 2.62 9.43
C GLY A 79 -10.82 3.72 10.32
N GLU A 80 -11.32 3.81 11.55
CA GLU A 80 -11.07 4.92 12.48
C GLU A 80 -9.60 5.15 12.81
N LEU A 81 -8.81 4.07 12.89
CA LEU A 81 -7.37 4.17 13.21
C LEU A 81 -6.49 4.43 11.98
N SER A 82 -7.08 4.46 10.78
CA SER A 82 -6.39 4.84 9.54
C SER A 82 -6.84 6.24 9.10
N VAL A 83 -5.97 6.96 8.40
CA VAL A 83 -6.33 8.28 7.85
C VAL A 83 -6.90 8.11 6.45
N LYS A 84 -8.05 8.73 6.19
CA LYS A 84 -8.65 8.77 4.86
C LYS A 84 -8.01 9.87 4.02
N GLY A 85 -7.53 9.52 2.83
CA GLY A 85 -7.04 10.47 1.83
C GLY A 85 -8.18 11.17 1.08
N ASN A 86 -7.87 11.79 -0.06
CA ASN A 86 -8.88 12.36 -0.96
C ASN A 86 -9.80 11.29 -1.56
N LEU A 87 -9.27 10.08 -1.74
CA LEU A 87 -9.96 8.89 -2.21
C LEU A 87 -9.89 7.81 -1.12
N ASP A 88 -10.78 6.81 -1.21
CA ASP A 88 -10.76 5.64 -0.31
C ASP A 88 -9.50 4.78 -0.48
N SER A 89 -8.86 4.87 -1.64
CA SER A 89 -7.58 4.23 -1.94
C SER A 89 -6.81 5.07 -2.97
N PRO A 90 -5.50 5.32 -2.75
CA PRO A 90 -4.65 6.02 -3.70
C PRO A 90 -4.16 5.11 -4.85
N LEU A 91 -4.57 3.84 -4.86
CA LEU A 91 -4.01 2.78 -5.71
C LEU A 91 -3.85 3.15 -7.20
N MET A 92 -4.85 3.77 -7.82
CA MET A 92 -4.76 4.12 -9.24
C MET A 92 -3.70 5.20 -9.52
N GLU A 93 -3.49 6.13 -8.59
CA GLU A 93 -2.45 7.15 -8.70
C GLU A 93 -1.07 6.53 -8.48
N GLU A 94 -0.93 5.67 -7.46
CA GLU A 94 0.30 4.91 -7.19
C GLU A 94 0.72 4.08 -8.40
N LEU A 95 -0.20 3.30 -8.98
CA LEU A 95 0.04 2.48 -10.16
C LEU A 95 0.39 3.32 -11.39
N THR A 96 -0.25 4.49 -11.56
CA THR A 96 0.10 5.42 -12.65
C THR A 96 1.54 5.91 -12.53
N ILE A 97 2.04 6.16 -11.31
CA ILE A 97 3.42 6.55 -11.10
C ILE A 97 4.36 5.37 -11.37
N LEU A 98 4.03 4.18 -10.85
CA LEU A 98 4.81 2.96 -11.07
C LEU A 98 4.89 2.55 -12.54
N SER A 99 3.83 2.76 -13.33
CA SER A 99 3.82 2.47 -14.78
C SER A 99 4.84 3.27 -15.57
N LYS A 100 5.29 4.43 -15.04
CA LYS A 100 6.28 5.31 -15.67
C LYS A 100 7.71 4.96 -15.27
N ARG A 101 7.88 4.04 -14.31
CA ARG A 101 9.19 3.59 -13.84
C ARG A 101 9.86 2.77 -14.95
N ASN A 102 11.14 3.04 -15.19
CA ASN A 102 11.88 2.43 -16.30
C ASN A 102 13.22 1.84 -15.81
N VAL A 103 13.16 0.88 -14.89
CA VAL A 103 14.33 0.26 -14.25
C VAL A 103 14.28 -1.25 -14.46
N THR A 104 15.29 -1.79 -15.14
CA THR A 104 15.74 -3.21 -15.29
C THR A 104 14.72 -4.35 -15.40
N ASN A 105 13.41 -4.07 -15.47
CA ASN A 105 12.38 -4.98 -15.95
C ASN A 105 12.23 -6.26 -15.09
N GLN A 106 12.51 -6.22 -13.78
CA GLN A 106 12.14 -7.31 -12.87
C GLN A 106 11.39 -6.84 -11.62
N ASP A 107 10.75 -5.67 -11.69
CA ASP A 107 9.91 -5.19 -10.60
C ASP A 107 8.70 -6.13 -10.39
N LEU A 108 8.32 -6.30 -9.12
CA LEU A 108 7.09 -6.99 -8.75
C LEU A 108 6.17 -6.01 -8.04
N ILE A 109 4.96 -5.84 -8.55
CA ILE A 109 3.91 -5.07 -7.89
C ILE A 109 2.94 -6.07 -7.27
N ILE A 110 2.64 -5.89 -5.99
CA ILE A 110 1.69 -6.67 -5.20
C ILE A 110 0.62 -5.69 -4.73
N ILE A 111 -0.63 -5.94 -5.09
CA ILE A 111 -1.77 -5.12 -4.72
C ILE A 111 -2.62 -5.92 -3.75
N ASP A 112 -2.86 -5.40 -2.54
CA ASP A 112 -3.76 -6.03 -1.55
C ASP A 112 -5.22 -5.65 -1.79
N ASP A 113 -6.14 -6.40 -1.17
CA ASP A 113 -7.58 -6.15 -1.15
C ASP A 113 -8.26 -6.04 -2.53
N VAL A 114 -7.85 -6.89 -3.47
CA VAL A 114 -8.42 -6.86 -4.84
C VAL A 114 -9.89 -7.24 -4.87
N GLY A 115 -10.38 -7.92 -3.84
CA GLY A 115 -11.78 -8.19 -3.58
C GLY A 115 -12.64 -6.93 -3.46
N PHE A 116 -12.05 -5.74 -3.25
CA PHE A 116 -12.75 -4.46 -3.22
C PHE A 116 -12.96 -3.85 -4.62
N PHE A 117 -12.26 -4.33 -5.65
CA PHE A 117 -12.31 -3.75 -6.99
C PHE A 117 -13.74 -3.72 -7.55
N ASN A 118 -14.07 -2.61 -8.22
CA ASN A 118 -15.36 -2.35 -8.86
C ASN A 118 -16.58 -2.48 -7.90
N LYS A 119 -16.37 -2.29 -6.59
CA LYS A 119 -17.44 -2.37 -5.58
C LYS A 119 -17.56 -1.08 -4.79
N LYS A 120 -18.79 -0.80 -4.39
CA LYS A 120 -19.11 0.12 -3.30
C LYS A 120 -19.95 -0.65 -2.31
N SER A 121 -19.60 -0.60 -1.03
CA SER A 121 -20.38 -1.25 0.01
C SER A 121 -20.16 -0.55 1.34
N SER A 122 -20.97 -0.93 2.31
CA SER A 122 -20.79 -0.53 3.69
C SER A 122 -20.99 -1.71 4.62
N ILE A 123 -20.29 -1.69 5.74
CA ILE A 123 -20.45 -2.63 6.84
C ILE A 123 -20.68 -1.82 8.10
N PHE A 124 -21.76 -2.14 8.81
CA PHE A 124 -22.01 -1.58 10.13
C PHE A 124 -21.41 -2.50 11.19
N TYR A 125 -20.56 -1.93 12.05
CA TYR A 125 -20.01 -2.60 13.22
C TYR A 125 -20.81 -2.17 14.46
N PRO A 126 -21.72 -3.02 14.99
CA PRO A 126 -22.74 -2.60 15.94
C PRO A 126 -22.25 -2.34 17.37
N ASN A 127 -21.00 -2.68 17.70
CA ASN A 127 -20.40 -2.47 19.01
C ASN A 127 -18.89 -2.21 18.87
N PRO A 128 -18.23 -1.62 19.89
CA PRO A 128 -16.81 -1.77 20.11
C PRO A 128 -16.43 -3.24 19.94
N LYS A 129 -15.80 -3.59 18.82
CA LYS A 129 -15.15 -4.89 18.72
C LYS A 129 -13.84 -4.70 19.48
N ALA A 130 -13.78 -5.19 20.72
CA ALA A 130 -12.61 -5.04 21.58
C ALA A 130 -11.29 -5.48 20.88
N ASP A 131 -11.38 -6.38 19.91
CA ASP A 131 -10.26 -6.90 19.13
C ASP A 131 -10.12 -6.28 17.72
N SER A 132 -11.03 -5.38 17.32
CA SER A 132 -10.91 -4.68 16.04
C SER A 132 -9.97 -3.50 16.19
N LEU A 133 -8.75 -3.69 15.68
CA LEU A 133 -7.77 -2.63 15.49
C LEU A 133 -8.28 -1.51 14.55
N TYR A 134 -9.36 -1.70 13.80
CA TYR A 134 -9.83 -0.75 12.81
C TYR A 134 -11.09 0.02 13.23
N PHE A 135 -11.94 -0.60 14.07
CA PHE A 135 -13.21 -0.03 14.58
C PHE A 135 -13.34 -0.27 16.08
N PRO A 136 -12.45 0.31 16.89
CA PRO A 136 -12.45 0.07 18.33
C PRO A 136 -13.72 0.59 19.00
N ASN A 137 -14.41 1.58 18.42
CA ASN A 137 -15.65 2.13 18.95
C ASN A 137 -16.92 1.61 18.25
N GLY A 138 -16.77 0.69 17.28
CA GLY A 138 -17.83 0.39 16.33
C GLY A 138 -18.06 1.55 15.35
N GLY A 139 -18.99 1.41 14.41
CA GLY A 139 -19.27 2.46 13.42
C GLY A 139 -19.61 1.92 12.04
N LEU A 140 -19.95 2.85 11.14
CA LEU A 140 -20.20 2.54 9.73
C LEU A 140 -18.88 2.67 8.96
N PHE A 141 -18.46 1.57 8.34
CA PHE A 141 -17.38 1.58 7.36
C PHE A 141 -17.98 1.62 5.96
N GLU A 142 -17.71 2.68 5.20
CA GLU A 142 -18.19 2.82 3.82
C GLU A 142 -17.00 3.01 2.87
N TRP A 143 -16.96 2.23 1.80
CA TRP A 143 -15.92 2.35 0.78
C TRP A 143 -16.54 2.36 -0.62
N ASP A 144 -15.88 3.07 -1.54
CA ASP A 144 -16.26 3.24 -2.94
C ASP A 144 -15.04 3.07 -3.87
N TRP A 145 -14.81 1.83 -4.28
CA TRP A 145 -13.76 1.42 -5.20
C TRP A 145 -14.30 1.17 -6.62
N LYS A 146 -15.50 1.67 -6.95
CA LYS A 146 -16.11 1.48 -8.29
C LYS A 146 -15.25 2.01 -9.43
N HIS A 147 -14.35 2.95 -9.13
CA HIS A 147 -13.45 3.54 -10.12
C HIS A 147 -12.20 2.68 -10.38
N ILE A 148 -11.88 1.75 -9.47
CA ILE A 148 -10.75 0.82 -9.54
C ILE A 148 -11.22 -0.47 -10.20
N ASP A 149 -10.72 -0.73 -11.40
CA ASP A 149 -11.08 -1.89 -12.20
C ASP A 149 -9.82 -2.67 -12.58
N LYS A 150 -9.93 -4.00 -12.54
CA LYS A 150 -8.79 -4.89 -12.81
C LYS A 150 -8.24 -4.71 -14.22
N GLN A 151 -9.10 -4.52 -15.23
CA GLN A 151 -8.63 -4.31 -16.60
C GLN A 151 -7.88 -2.99 -16.70
N LYS A 152 -8.40 -1.89 -16.11
CA LYS A 152 -7.68 -0.61 -16.05
C LYS A 152 -6.32 -0.70 -15.36
N VAL A 153 -6.22 -1.50 -14.30
CA VAL A 153 -4.93 -1.78 -13.64
C VAL A 153 -3.97 -2.48 -14.58
N LEU A 154 -4.42 -3.53 -15.28
CA LEU A 154 -3.57 -4.28 -16.21
C LEU A 154 -3.20 -3.47 -17.46
N ASP A 155 -4.06 -2.56 -17.91
CA ASP A 155 -3.81 -1.68 -19.06
C ASP A 155 -2.66 -0.68 -18.79
N LEU A 156 -2.35 -0.38 -17.52
CA LEU A 156 -1.16 0.39 -17.14
C LEU A 156 0.15 -0.39 -17.33
N PHE A 157 0.07 -1.72 -17.42
CA PHE A 157 1.22 -2.62 -17.53
C PHE A 157 1.05 -3.57 -18.73
N PRO A 158 0.98 -3.04 -19.96
CA PRO A 158 0.70 -3.84 -21.14
C PRO A 158 1.78 -4.91 -21.36
N GLY A 159 1.34 -6.13 -21.66
CA GLY A 159 2.21 -7.28 -21.92
C GLY A 159 2.89 -7.88 -20.68
N LYS A 160 2.61 -7.37 -19.48
CA LYS A 160 3.13 -7.93 -18.23
C LYS A 160 2.32 -9.16 -17.80
N LYS A 161 2.98 -10.11 -17.14
CA LYS A 161 2.29 -11.26 -16.55
C LYS A 161 1.68 -10.86 -15.23
N SER A 162 0.48 -11.33 -14.95
CA SER A 162 -0.17 -11.16 -13.67
C SER A 162 -0.81 -12.47 -13.17
N VAL A 163 -0.95 -12.57 -11.84
CA VAL A 163 -1.65 -13.67 -11.18
C VAL A 163 -2.41 -13.10 -9.98
N GLU A 164 -3.63 -13.59 -9.76
CA GLU A 164 -4.42 -13.27 -8.59
C GLU A 164 -4.43 -14.47 -7.65
N MET A 165 -4.14 -14.26 -6.37
CA MET A 165 -4.08 -15.30 -5.35
C MET A 165 -4.26 -14.67 -3.97
N ASP A 166 -5.04 -15.30 -3.08
CA ASP A 166 -5.24 -14.88 -1.69
C ASP A 166 -5.57 -13.38 -1.53
N ASP A 167 -6.55 -12.92 -2.33
CA ASP A 167 -7.02 -11.52 -2.37
C ASP A 167 -5.97 -10.49 -2.80
N ARG A 168 -4.91 -10.96 -3.48
CA ARG A 168 -3.84 -10.12 -4.02
C ARG A 168 -3.68 -10.28 -5.51
N LEU A 169 -3.36 -9.18 -6.18
CA LEU A 169 -2.93 -9.18 -7.58
C LEU A 169 -1.43 -8.92 -7.65
N PHE A 170 -0.71 -9.88 -8.24
CA PHE A 170 0.72 -9.80 -8.50
C PHE A 170 0.93 -9.44 -9.97
N ILE A 171 1.77 -8.44 -10.25
CA ILE A 171 2.12 -7.99 -11.60
C ILE A 171 3.65 -7.97 -11.74
N GLY A 172 4.17 -8.83 -12.62
CA GLY A 172 5.59 -8.88 -12.94
C GLY A 172 5.94 -7.94 -14.09
N VAL A 173 6.70 -6.89 -13.81
CA VAL A 173 7.10 -5.88 -14.78
C VAL A 173 8.38 -6.37 -15.46
N ARG A 174 8.23 -7.10 -16.56
CA ARG A 174 9.28 -7.74 -17.39
C ARG A 174 10.03 -6.84 -18.35
#